data_AF-A0A286PGW7-F1
#
_entry.id   AF-A0A286PGW7-F1
#
_cell.length_a   1.000
_cell.length_b   1.000
_cell.length_c   1.000
_cell.angle_alpha   90.00
_cell.angle_beta   90.00
_cell.angle_gamma   90.00
#
_symmetry.space_group_name_H-M   'P 1'
#
loop_
_entity.id
_entity.type
_entity.pdbx_description
1 polymer ?
#
loop_
_entity_poly.entity_id
_entity_poly.type
_entity_poly.pdbx_seq_one_letter_code
_entity_poly.pdbx_strand_id
1 'polypeptide(L)'
;MAGKGGVTPGAARLHLADGVPLLRPEEQVFEAMLDGWRNQQLARNLALSTINGRERKVRAFAAHADAFPWSWSSMLADEWFGDLRAVGG
;
A
#
# COMPACT_ATOMS: atom_id res chain seq x y z
N MET A 1 -21.80 9.19 27.02
CA MET A 1 -20.35 8.89 27.03
C MET A 1 -19.89 8.74 25.59
N ALA A 2 -19.58 9.84 24.90
CA ALA A 2 -19.15 9.81 23.50
C ALA A 2 -17.67 9.40 23.44
N GLY A 3 -17.37 8.26 22.81
CA GLY A 3 -16.01 7.81 22.58
C GLY A 3 -15.28 8.80 21.66
N LYS A 4 -14.23 9.45 22.18
CA LYS A 4 -13.30 10.24 21.36
C LYS A 4 -12.72 9.30 20.30
N GLY A 5 -13.12 9.50 19.05
CA GLY A 5 -12.58 8.83 17.86
C GLY A 5 -11.12 9.24 17.63
N GLY A 6 -10.25 8.75 18.50
CA GLY A 6 -8.81 8.92 18.43
C GLY A 6 -8.34 8.57 17.03
N VAL A 7 -7.56 9.46 16.44
CA VAL A 7 -7.03 9.24 15.10
C VAL A 7 -6.08 8.07 15.16
N THR A 8 -6.41 6.99 14.45
CA THR A 8 -5.53 5.82 14.32
C THR A 8 -4.23 6.28 13.69
N PRO A 9 -3.06 5.97 14.29
CA PRO A 9 -1.78 6.21 13.64
C PRO A 9 -1.77 5.60 12.23
N GLY A 10 -1.43 6.42 11.23
CA GLY A 10 -1.49 6.04 9.81
C GLY A 10 -2.85 6.30 9.12
N ALA A 11 -3.83 6.88 9.79
CA ALA A 11 -5.06 7.32 9.13
C ALA A 11 -4.75 8.48 8.17
N ALA A 12 -5.22 8.36 6.92
CA ALA A 12 -4.96 9.34 5.85
C ALA A 12 -5.24 10.79 6.28
N ARG A 13 -6.26 11.03 7.12
CA ARG A 13 -6.59 12.36 7.68
C ARG A 13 -5.47 13.06 8.46
N LEU A 14 -4.44 12.35 8.91
CA LEU A 14 -3.27 12.95 9.60
C LEU A 14 -2.29 13.63 8.63
N HIS A 15 -2.42 13.37 7.32
CA HIS A 15 -1.49 13.84 6.29
C HIS A 15 -2.13 14.90 5.36
N LEU A 16 -3.34 15.37 5.68
CA LEU A 16 -4.15 16.23 4.81
C LEU A 16 -4.45 17.57 5.47
N ALA A 17 -4.47 18.64 4.68
CA ALA A 17 -4.95 19.95 5.12
C ALA A 17 -6.47 19.90 5.35
N ASP A 18 -6.92 20.46 6.47
CA ASP A 18 -8.35 20.49 6.84
C ASP A 18 -9.19 21.18 5.76
N GLY A 19 -10.29 20.54 5.35
CA GLY A 19 -11.30 21.12 4.46
C GLY A 19 -11.06 20.97 2.95
N VAL A 20 -9.98 20.29 2.51
CA VAL A 20 -9.73 20.04 1.08
C VAL A 20 -9.99 18.56 0.73
N PRO A 21 -10.93 18.25 -0.19
CA PRO A 21 -11.14 16.88 -0.61
C PRO A 21 -9.92 16.36 -1.39
N LEU A 22 -9.63 15.06 -1.25
CA LEU A 22 -8.53 14.43 -1.96
C LEU A 22 -8.82 14.37 -3.47
N LEU A 23 -7.89 14.87 -4.28
CA LEU A 23 -7.96 14.78 -5.74
C LEU A 23 -7.82 13.33 -6.25
N ARG A 24 -7.11 12.49 -5.48
CA ARG A 24 -6.82 11.08 -5.75
C ARG A 24 -6.83 10.29 -4.43
N PRO A 25 -8.02 10.04 -3.84
CA PRO A 25 -8.11 9.46 -2.51
C PRO A 25 -7.47 8.08 -2.43
N GLU A 26 -7.67 7.25 -3.44
CA GLU A 26 -7.16 5.88 -3.45
C GLU A 26 -5.62 5.83 -3.52
N GLU A 27 -5.01 6.60 -4.43
CA GLU A 27 -3.54 6.72 -4.53
C GLU A 27 -2.93 7.17 -3.19
N GLN A 28 -3.53 8.18 -2.54
CA GLN A 28 -3.03 8.70 -1.28
C GLN A 28 -3.17 7.73 -0.12
N VAL A 29 -4.28 6.97 -0.07
CA VAL A 29 -4.44 5.89 0.91
C VAL A 29 -3.40 4.80 0.66
N PHE A 30 -3.12 4.46 -0.60
CA PHE A 30 -2.10 3.46 -0.94
C PHE A 30 -0.70 3.90 -0.51
N GLU A 31 -0.31 5.15 -0.75
CA GLU A 31 0.98 5.68 -0.27
C GLU A 31 1.07 5.65 1.26
N ALA A 32 0.03 6.09 1.97
CA ALA A 32 0.00 6.07 3.43
C ALA A 32 0.08 4.63 4.00
N MET A 33 -0.54 3.66 3.33
CA MET A 33 -0.43 2.24 3.69
C MET A 33 1.01 1.73 3.51
N LEU A 34 1.68 2.10 2.42
CA LEU A 34 3.07 1.73 2.17
C LEU A 34 4.02 2.35 3.20
N ASP A 35 3.81 3.61 3.58
CA ASP A 35 4.58 4.27 4.64
C ASP A 35 4.40 3.58 5.99
N GLY A 36 3.15 3.27 6.36
CA GLY A 36 2.85 2.52 7.57
C GLY A 36 3.53 1.15 7.58
N TRP A 37 3.48 0.43 6.47
CA TRP A 37 4.12 -0.87 6.33
C TRP A 37 5.65 -0.80 6.33
N ARG A 38 6.24 0.21 5.69
CA ARG A 38 7.69 0.52 5.75
C ARG A 38 8.13 0.70 7.20
N ASN A 39 7.39 1.49 7.99
CA ASN A 39 7.68 1.72 9.40
C ASN A 39 7.59 0.43 10.23
N GLN A 40 6.61 -0.43 9.97
CA GLN A 40 6.51 -1.74 10.63
C GLN A 40 7.69 -2.66 10.34
N GLN A 41 8.28 -2.56 9.14
CA GLN A 41 9.46 -3.33 8.76
C GLN A 41 10.75 -2.75 9.36
N LEU A 42 10.88 -1.43 9.41
CA LEU A 42 11.99 -0.75 10.11
C LEU A 42 12.01 -1.08 11.60
N ALA A 43 10.85 -1.11 12.26
CA ALA A 43 10.72 -1.52 13.66
C ALA A 43 11.20 -2.97 13.92
N ARG A 44 11.30 -3.79 12.87
CA ARG A 44 11.84 -5.17 12.91
C ARG A 44 13.30 -5.26 12.49
N ASN A 45 14.00 -4.12 12.37
CA ASN A 45 15.39 -4.02 11.95
C ASN A 45 15.69 -4.69 10.60
N LEU A 46 14.71 -4.70 9.68
CA LEU A 46 14.93 -5.20 8.32
C LEU A 46 15.81 -4.22 7.53
N ALA A 47 16.72 -4.76 6.72
CA ALA A 47 17.57 -3.95 5.84
C ALA A 47 16.73 -3.14 4.84
N LEU A 48 17.15 -1.89 4.58
CA LEU A 48 16.46 -1.00 3.63
C LEU A 48 16.32 -1.62 2.23
N SER A 49 17.31 -2.40 1.78
CA SER A 49 17.25 -3.13 0.52
C SER A 49 16.08 -4.11 0.47
N THR A 50 15.85 -4.86 1.54
CA THR A 50 14.73 -5.79 1.69
C THR A 50 13.39 -5.05 1.69
N ILE A 51 13.30 -3.95 2.43
CA ILE A 51 12.08 -3.13 2.52
C ILE A 51 11.73 -2.55 1.15
N ASN A 52 12.68 -1.90 0.49
CA ASN A 52 12.50 -1.30 -0.83
C ASN A 52 12.16 -2.37 -1.89
N GLY A 53 12.77 -3.56 -1.81
CA GLY A 53 12.46 -4.67 -2.69
C GLY A 53 11.03 -5.19 -2.53
N ARG A 54 10.53 -5.25 -1.29
CA ARG A 54 9.14 -5.63 -0.98
C ARG A 54 8.13 -4.57 -1.44
N GLU A 55 8.42 -3.30 -1.17
CA GLU A 55 7.59 -2.18 -1.64
C GLU A 55 7.48 -2.15 -3.17
N ARG A 56 8.60 -2.35 -3.88
CA ARG A 56 8.62 -2.42 -5.35
C ARG A 56 7.68 -3.51 -5.89
N LYS A 57 7.64 -4.68 -5.26
CA LYS A 57 6.75 -5.78 -5.67
C LYS A 57 5.28 -5.42 -5.48
N VAL A 58 4.95 -4.78 -4.35
CA VAL A 58 3.58 -4.31 -4.08
C VAL A 58 3.14 -3.26 -5.09
N ARG A 59 4.00 -2.28 -5.40
CA ARG A 59 3.72 -1.26 -6.43
C ARG A 59 3.55 -1.87 -7.82
N ALA A 60 4.43 -2.81 -8.18
CA ALA A 60 4.34 -3.51 -9.45
C ALA A 60 3.04 -4.31 -9.58
N PHE A 61 2.63 -5.01 -8.51
CA PHE A 61 1.37 -5.74 -8.51
C PHE A 61 0.16 -4.81 -8.60
N ALA A 62 0.14 -3.70 -7.85
CA ALA A 62 -0.94 -2.71 -7.94
C ALA A 62 -1.07 -2.15 -9.37
N ALA A 63 0.06 -1.86 -10.02
CA ALA A 63 0.09 -1.36 -11.39
C ALA A 63 -0.39 -2.41 -12.42
N HIS A 64 -0.03 -3.68 -12.24
CA HIS A 64 -0.48 -4.76 -13.12
C HIS A 64 -1.97 -5.08 -12.93
N ALA A 65 -2.43 -5.11 -11.68
CA ALA A 65 -3.83 -5.39 -11.36
C ALA A 65 -4.78 -4.23 -11.70
N ASP A 66 -4.25 -3.06 -12.05
CA ASP A 66 -4.99 -1.79 -12.19
C ASP A 66 -5.96 -1.55 -11.02
N ALA A 67 -5.50 -1.93 -9.81
CA ALA A 67 -6.33 -2.00 -8.63
C ALA A 67 -5.50 -1.82 -7.35
N PHE A 68 -6.12 -1.18 -6.36
CA PHE A 68 -5.53 -0.97 -5.04
C PHE A 68 -5.78 -2.17 -4.10
N PRO A 69 -5.01 -2.28 -2.99
CA PRO A 69 -5.01 -3.48 -2.15
C PRO A 69 -6.36 -3.98 -1.62
N TRP A 70 -7.33 -3.08 -1.42
CA TRP A 70 -8.69 -3.45 -0.96
C TRP A 70 -9.57 -4.08 -2.05
N SER A 71 -9.18 -4.00 -3.31
CA SER A 71 -9.88 -4.61 -4.45
C SER A 71 -9.16 -5.85 -5.01
N TRP A 72 -8.03 -6.24 -4.42
CA TRP A 72 -7.28 -7.39 -4.88
C TRP A 72 -8.04 -8.71 -4.65
N SER A 73 -7.81 -9.65 -5.56
CA SER A 73 -8.37 -11.01 -5.51
C SER A 73 -7.30 -12.04 -5.84
N SER A 74 -7.56 -13.32 -5.54
CA SER A 74 -6.65 -14.41 -5.92
C SER A 74 -6.48 -14.52 -7.43
N MET A 75 -7.53 -14.25 -8.20
CA MET A 75 -7.50 -14.27 -9.67
C MET A 75 -6.48 -13.26 -10.23
N LEU A 76 -6.47 -12.02 -9.70
CA LEU A 76 -5.49 -11.01 -10.09
C LEU A 76 -4.05 -11.45 -9.76
N ALA A 77 -3.85 -12.15 -8.64
CA ALA A 77 -2.55 -12.68 -8.28
C ALA A 77 -2.11 -13.83 -9.19
N ASP A 78 -3.02 -14.73 -9.54
CA ASP A 78 -2.73 -15.86 -10.43
C ASP A 78 -2.30 -15.40 -11.83
N GLU A 79 -2.99 -14.38 -12.37
CA GLU A 79 -2.62 -13.73 -13.63
C GLU A 79 -1.20 -13.15 -13.58
N TRP A 80 -0.90 -12.33 -12.57
CA TRP A 80 0.43 -11.75 -12.37
C TRP A 80 1.54 -12.80 -12.28
N PHE A 81 1.32 -13.89 -11.55
CA PHE A 81 2.30 -14.97 -11.43
C PHE A 81 2.46 -15.76 -12.74
N GLY A 82 1.40 -15.88 -13.53
CA GLY A 82 1.46 -16.43 -14.89
C GLY A 82 2.39 -15.60 -15.77
N ASP A 83 2.18 -14.30 -15.82
CA ASP A 83 2.95 -13.36 -16.63
C ASP A 83 4.44 -13.31 -16.24
N LEU A 84 4.73 -13.25 -14.93
CA LEU A 84 6.11 -13.26 -14.45
C LEU A 84 6.89 -14.53 -14.86
N ARG A 85 6.21 -15.67 -15.00
CA ARG A 85 6.85 -16.90 -15.51
C ARG A 85 7.06 -16.85 -17.02
N ALA A 86 6.13 -16.27 -17.77
CA ALA A 86 6.24 -16.16 -19.22
C ALA A 86 7.41 -15.26 -19.67
N VAL A 87 7.74 -14.23 -18.89
CA VAL A 87 8.88 -13.32 -19.18
C VAL A 87 10.23 -13.92 -18.76
N GLY A 88 10.23 -14.87 -17.82
CA GLY A 88 11.44 -15.50 -17.28
C GLY A 88 11.80 -16.86 -17.87
N GLY A 89 11.05 -17.32 -18.88
CA GLY A 89 11.28 -18.56 -19.62
C GLY A 89 12.12 -18.37 -20.88
#